data_AF-A0A0H1R195-F1
#
_entry.id   AF-A0A0H1R195-F1
#
_cell.length_a   1.000
_cell.length_b   1.000
_cell.length_c   1.000
_cell.angle_alpha   90.00
_cell.angle_beta   90.00
_cell.angle_gamma   90.00
#
_symmetry.space_group_name_H-M   'P 1'
#
loop_
_entity.id
_entity.type
_entity.pdbx_description
1 polymer ?
#
loop_
_entity_poly.entity_id
_entity_poly.type
_entity_poly.pdbx_seq_one_letter_code
_entity_poly.pdbx_strand_id
1 'polypeptide(L)'
;MLLAAVVLALYALVAVVVLTAPYTDPFNVIARLAALWGFLALAIAAILTPFLREIMKVFGRSFLSVHHTFAAVGLLLPTLHPVTFFIGAMNPAIFIPVFSSWSGFWAGAGRPALYLLYIAFAGVVLRKYIPKYWRWVHGLMYVVLLFAIVHGNLIGTDFEDPIIWALFNTLFALVVAAFLLKRWRMMRKKTNTLRAAEPGFSRLPR
;
A
#
# COMPACT_ATOMS: atom_id res chain seq x y z
N MET A 1 2.59 -22.72 -0.11
CA MET A 1 1.54 -22.97 0.91
C MET A 1 1.73 -22.08 2.14
N LEU A 2 2.93 -21.99 2.73
CA LEU A 2 3.17 -21.15 3.92
C LEU A 2 2.80 -19.66 3.76
N LEU A 3 3.25 -18.99 2.69
CA LEU A 3 2.93 -17.57 2.45
C LEU A 3 1.41 -17.31 2.36
N ALA A 4 0.69 -18.17 1.64
CA ALA A 4 -0.76 -18.06 1.52
C ALA A 4 -1.45 -18.25 2.88
N ALA A 5 -0.99 -19.21 3.69
CA ALA A 5 -1.49 -19.42 5.05
C ALA A 5 -1.25 -18.20 5.95
N VAL A 6 -0.05 -17.59 5.89
CA VAL A 6 0.26 -16.36 6.63
C VAL A 6 -0.65 -15.22 6.20
N VAL A 7 -0.83 -15.00 4.89
CA VAL A 7 -1.74 -13.97 4.38
C VAL A 7 -3.15 -14.22 4.90
N LEU A 8 -3.69 -15.44 4.73
CA LEU A 8 -5.04 -15.76 5.20
C LEU A 8 -5.19 -15.55 6.71
N ALA A 9 -4.17 -15.93 7.49
CA ALA A 9 -4.15 -15.69 8.94
C ALA A 9 -4.18 -14.19 9.28
N LEU A 10 -3.48 -13.33 8.53
CA LEU A 10 -3.54 -11.88 8.73
C LEU A 10 -4.93 -11.32 8.43
N TYR A 11 -5.56 -11.74 7.33
CA TYR A 11 -6.94 -11.33 7.00
C TYR A 11 -7.94 -11.81 8.06
N ALA A 12 -7.82 -13.07 8.49
CA ALA A 12 -8.67 -13.65 9.52
C ALA A 12 -8.48 -12.98 10.88
N LEU A 13 -7.24 -12.68 11.28
CA LEU A 13 -6.94 -11.95 12.51
C LEU A 13 -7.64 -10.59 12.53
N VAL A 14 -7.50 -9.81 11.46
CA VAL A 14 -8.18 -8.51 11.31
C VAL A 14 -9.70 -8.69 11.39
N ALA A 15 -10.24 -9.72 10.73
CA ALA A 15 -11.68 -10.00 10.76
C ALA A 15 -12.17 -10.29 12.17
N VAL A 16 -11.46 -11.16 12.91
CA VAL A 16 -11.82 -11.52 14.27
C VAL A 16 -11.86 -10.29 15.15
N VAL A 17 -10.78 -9.49 15.18
CA VAL A 17 -10.72 -8.28 16.02
C VAL A 17 -11.88 -7.32 15.72
N VAL A 18 -12.15 -7.05 14.43
CA VAL A 18 -13.23 -6.14 14.04
C VAL A 18 -14.61 -6.70 14.39
N LEU A 19 -14.86 -7.99 14.16
CA LEU A 19 -16.16 -8.63 14.38
C LEU A 19 -16.46 -8.91 15.86
N THR A 20 -15.43 -8.99 16.72
CA THR A 20 -15.61 -9.12 18.17
C THR A 20 -15.73 -7.77 18.88
N ALA A 21 -15.41 -6.67 18.21
CA ALA A 21 -15.59 -5.34 18.77
C ALA A 21 -17.08 -4.94 18.78
N PRO A 22 -17.58 -4.26 19.83
CA PRO A 22 -18.93 -3.73 19.83
C PRO A 22 -19.20 -2.83 18.63
N TYR A 23 -20.35 -3.02 17.97
CA TYR A 23 -20.78 -2.17 16.86
C TYR A 23 -22.28 -1.87 16.96
N THR A 24 -22.66 -0.68 16.51
CA THR A 24 -24.06 -0.22 16.48
C THR A 24 -24.64 -0.23 15.07
N ASP A 25 -23.79 -0.23 14.05
CA ASP A 25 -24.17 -0.05 12.65
C ASP A 25 -23.37 -1.03 11.75
N PRO A 26 -24.03 -1.88 10.94
CA PRO A 26 -23.37 -2.74 9.98
C PRO A 26 -22.50 -2.00 8.95
N PHE A 27 -22.87 -0.76 8.56
CA PHE A 27 -22.05 0.03 7.65
C PHE A 27 -20.69 0.39 8.28
N ASN A 28 -20.66 0.65 9.59
CA ASN A 28 -19.41 0.88 10.32
C ASN A 28 -18.48 -0.35 10.25
N VAL A 29 -19.00 -1.56 10.45
CA VAL A 29 -18.22 -2.81 10.37
C VAL A 29 -17.65 -3.01 8.97
N ILE A 30 -18.46 -2.83 7.94
CA ILE A 30 -18.03 -2.95 6.54
C ILE A 30 -16.93 -1.93 6.23
N ALA A 31 -17.10 -0.68 6.65
CA ALA A 31 -16.12 0.38 6.42
C ALA A 31 -14.77 0.05 7.10
N ARG A 32 -14.80 -0.43 8.36
CA ARG A 32 -13.60 -0.84 9.11
C ARG A 32 -12.86 -2.00 8.43
N LEU A 33 -13.58 -3.07 8.07
CA LEU A 33 -12.99 -4.19 7.32
C LEU A 33 -12.40 -3.74 5.98
N ALA A 34 -13.12 -2.90 5.23
CA ALA A 34 -12.67 -2.39 3.95
C ALA A 34 -11.37 -1.54 4.09
N ALA A 35 -11.25 -0.71 5.12
CA ALA A 35 -10.02 0.03 5.39
C ALA A 35 -8.84 -0.89 5.70
N LEU A 36 -9.01 -1.78 6.69
CA LEU A 36 -7.91 -2.60 7.20
C LEU A 36 -7.46 -3.65 6.19
N TRP A 37 -8.39 -4.38 5.56
CA TRP A 37 -8.05 -5.34 4.51
C TRP A 37 -7.53 -4.66 3.24
N GLY A 38 -8.01 -3.46 2.93
CA GLY A 38 -7.50 -2.65 1.83
C GLY A 38 -6.05 -2.22 2.05
N PHE A 39 -5.74 -1.70 3.23
CA PHE A 39 -4.37 -1.37 3.61
C PHE A 39 -3.47 -2.61 3.61
N LEU A 40 -3.93 -3.72 4.18
CA LEU A 40 -3.20 -4.99 4.20
C LEU A 40 -2.82 -5.44 2.78
N ALA A 41 -3.78 -5.39 1.85
CA ALA A 41 -3.56 -5.74 0.45
C ALA A 41 -2.51 -4.82 -0.22
N LEU A 42 -2.63 -3.51 -0.04
CA LEU A 42 -1.70 -2.52 -0.59
C LEU A 42 -0.29 -2.68 0.01
N ALA A 43 -0.18 -2.90 1.31
CA ALA A 43 1.09 -3.09 2.01
C ALA A 43 1.79 -4.37 1.51
N ILE A 44 1.06 -5.49 1.40
CA ILE A 44 1.59 -6.73 0.84
C ILE A 44 2.08 -6.49 -0.60
N ALA A 45 1.26 -5.88 -1.46
CA ALA A 45 1.66 -5.57 -2.83
C ALA A 45 2.95 -4.73 -2.91
N ALA A 46 3.08 -3.74 -2.02
CA ALA A 46 4.27 -2.87 -1.94
C ALA A 46 5.51 -3.63 -1.43
N ILE A 47 5.38 -4.46 -0.39
CA ILE A 47 6.48 -5.27 0.19
C ILE A 47 7.03 -6.27 -0.83
N LEU A 48 6.18 -6.87 -1.66
CA LEU A 48 6.60 -7.83 -2.68
C LEU A 48 7.45 -7.20 -3.80
N THR A 49 7.33 -5.89 -4.01
CA THR A 49 7.92 -5.16 -5.15
C THR A 49 9.44 -5.30 -5.31
N PRO A 50 10.29 -5.11 -4.28
CA PRO A 50 11.74 -5.31 -4.40
C PRO A 50 12.17 -6.73 -4.76
N PHE A 51 11.32 -7.73 -4.54
CA PHE A 51 11.62 -9.14 -4.73
C PHE A 51 10.96 -9.74 -5.99
N LEU A 52 10.20 -8.95 -6.75
CA LEU A 52 9.45 -9.44 -7.92
C LEU A 52 10.33 -10.21 -8.91
N ARG A 53 11.55 -9.74 -9.19
CA ARG A 53 12.44 -10.40 -10.17
C ARG A 53 12.95 -11.73 -9.66
N GLU A 54 13.37 -11.78 -8.41
CA GLU A 54 13.88 -12.98 -7.75
C GLU A 54 12.78 -14.03 -7.63
N ILE A 55 11.57 -13.61 -7.23
CA ILE A 55 10.42 -14.49 -7.11
C ILE A 55 9.96 -14.97 -8.49
N MET A 56 9.93 -14.12 -9.51
CA MET A 56 9.61 -14.53 -10.89
C MET A 56 10.60 -15.55 -11.47
N LYS A 57 11.87 -15.54 -11.05
CA LYS A 57 12.85 -16.55 -11.48
C LYS A 57 12.56 -17.94 -10.91
N VAL A 58 11.98 -18.00 -9.71
CA VAL A 58 11.67 -19.26 -9.02
C VAL A 58 10.27 -19.77 -9.39
N PHE A 59 9.29 -18.87 -9.50
CA PHE A 59 7.87 -19.23 -9.64
C PHE A 59 7.26 -18.87 -11.01
N GLY A 60 8.00 -18.20 -11.89
CA GLY A 60 7.52 -17.78 -13.22
C GLY A 60 6.58 -16.57 -13.21
N ARG A 61 5.74 -16.47 -14.25
CA ARG A 61 4.80 -15.33 -14.46
C ARG A 61 3.64 -15.28 -13.47
N SER A 62 3.34 -16.40 -12.80
CA SER A 62 2.26 -16.52 -11.82
C SER A 62 2.36 -15.47 -10.70
N PHE A 63 3.58 -15.07 -10.34
CA PHE A 63 3.79 -14.11 -9.26
C PHE A 63 3.35 -12.68 -9.59
N LEU A 64 3.39 -12.27 -10.86
CA LEU A 64 2.84 -10.97 -11.26
C LEU A 64 1.31 -10.94 -11.08
N SER A 65 0.65 -12.08 -11.29
CA SER A 65 -0.78 -12.24 -11.01
C SER A 65 -1.08 -12.00 -9.53
N VAL A 66 -0.25 -12.54 -8.62
CA VAL A 66 -0.40 -12.33 -7.16
C VAL A 66 -0.34 -10.86 -6.79
N HIS A 67 0.65 -10.13 -7.31
CA HIS A 67 0.74 -8.67 -7.10
C HIS A 67 -0.51 -7.94 -7.62
N HIS A 68 -1.00 -8.31 -8.82
CA HIS A 68 -2.22 -7.70 -9.37
C HIS A 68 -3.47 -8.04 -8.54
N THR A 69 -3.59 -9.24 -7.99
CA THR A 69 -4.71 -9.60 -7.10
C THR A 69 -4.71 -8.70 -5.86
N PHE A 70 -3.57 -8.55 -5.19
CA PHE A 70 -3.46 -7.65 -4.04
C PHE A 70 -3.66 -6.18 -4.43
N ALA A 71 -3.17 -5.75 -5.60
CA ALA A 71 -3.39 -4.40 -6.09
C ALA A 71 -4.87 -4.14 -6.40
N ALA A 72 -5.60 -5.12 -6.95
CA ALA A 72 -7.03 -5.01 -7.24
C ALA A 72 -7.85 -4.93 -5.96
N VAL A 73 -7.60 -5.83 -5.00
CA VAL A 73 -8.23 -5.79 -3.67
C VAL A 73 -7.89 -4.49 -2.93
N GLY A 74 -6.61 -4.08 -2.99
CA GLY A 74 -6.12 -2.84 -2.40
C GLY A 74 -6.56 -1.55 -3.11
N LEU A 75 -7.15 -1.65 -4.30
CA LEU A 75 -7.85 -0.53 -4.94
C LEU A 75 -9.33 -0.53 -4.54
N LEU A 76 -9.98 -1.70 -4.62
CA LEU A 76 -11.40 -1.86 -4.33
C LEU A 76 -11.75 -1.52 -2.88
N LEU A 77 -11.06 -2.12 -1.89
CA LEU A 77 -11.48 -1.98 -0.50
C LEU A 77 -11.26 -0.58 0.07
N PRO A 78 -10.12 0.12 -0.17
CA PRO A 78 -9.97 1.51 0.24
C PRO A 78 -10.92 2.47 -0.50
N THR A 79 -11.47 2.07 -1.66
CA THR A 79 -12.55 2.80 -2.32
C THR A 79 -13.88 2.58 -1.60
N LEU A 80 -14.18 1.32 -1.26
CA LEU A 80 -15.42 0.96 -0.56
C LEU A 80 -15.48 1.60 0.83
N HIS A 81 -14.37 1.68 1.56
CA HIS A 81 -14.31 2.28 2.89
C HIS A 81 -15.02 3.65 3.01
N PRO A 82 -14.62 4.72 2.29
CA PRO A 82 -15.31 6.00 2.34
C PRO A 82 -16.67 5.99 1.64
N VAL A 83 -16.89 5.10 0.66
CA VAL A 83 -18.21 4.93 0.01
C VAL A 83 -19.25 4.39 1.00
N THR A 84 -18.86 3.45 1.85
CA THR A 84 -19.72 2.91 2.92
C THR A 84 -20.11 3.99 3.91
N PHE A 85 -19.16 4.85 4.34
CA PHE A 85 -19.49 6.01 5.16
C PHE A 85 -20.36 7.04 4.43
N PHE A 86 -20.12 7.27 3.14
CA PHE A 86 -20.95 8.16 2.33
C PHE A 86 -22.40 7.69 2.28
N ILE A 87 -22.63 6.40 2.04
CA ILE A 87 -23.98 5.82 2.00
C ILE A 87 -24.64 5.91 3.37
N GLY A 88 -23.93 5.58 4.45
CA GLY A 88 -24.48 5.61 5.80
C GLY A 88 -24.79 7.03 6.30
N ALA A 89 -23.95 8.01 5.98
CA ALA A 89 -24.09 9.40 6.43
C ALA A 89 -24.82 10.32 5.44
N MET A 90 -25.04 9.88 4.20
CA MET A 90 -25.57 10.67 3.08
C MET A 90 -24.85 12.01 2.89
N ASN A 91 -23.54 12.04 3.14
CA ASN A 91 -22.75 13.27 3.16
C ASN A 91 -21.54 13.21 2.21
N PRO A 92 -21.55 13.92 1.07
CA PRO A 92 -20.44 13.91 0.12
C PRO A 92 -19.16 14.57 0.65
N ALA A 93 -19.24 15.34 1.75
CA ALA A 93 -18.07 15.96 2.37
C ALA A 93 -17.03 14.95 2.86
N ILE A 94 -17.39 13.66 3.00
CA ILE A 94 -16.47 12.56 3.32
C ILE A 94 -15.34 12.45 2.28
N PHE A 95 -15.56 12.89 1.03
CA PHE A 95 -14.54 12.85 -0.02
C PHE A 95 -13.69 14.13 -0.09
N ILE A 96 -14.12 15.25 0.52
CA ILE A 96 -13.46 16.55 0.33
C ILE A 96 -12.29 16.70 1.29
N PRO A 97 -11.02 16.85 0.82
CA PRO A 97 -9.88 17.06 1.71
C PRO A 97 -10.01 18.31 2.58
N VAL A 98 -9.52 18.23 3.82
CA VAL A 98 -9.56 19.35 4.79
C VAL A 98 -8.19 20.01 4.85
N PHE A 99 -8.13 21.31 4.61
CA PHE A 99 -6.90 22.11 4.64
C PHE A 99 -6.92 23.24 5.68
N SER A 100 -7.95 23.28 6.53
CA SER A 100 -8.15 24.36 7.52
C SER A 100 -7.11 24.35 8.65
N SER A 101 -6.50 23.20 8.95
CA SER A 101 -5.42 23.10 9.93
C SER A 101 -4.50 21.91 9.63
N TRP A 102 -3.28 21.97 10.16
CA TRP A 102 -2.29 20.89 10.02
C TRP A 102 -2.79 19.57 10.63
N SER A 103 -3.30 19.61 11.86
CA SER A 103 -3.87 18.43 12.53
C SER A 103 -5.11 17.91 11.79
N GLY A 104 -6.00 18.79 11.33
CA GLY A 104 -7.19 18.44 10.57
C GLY A 104 -6.86 17.78 9.22
N PHE A 105 -5.82 18.25 8.53
CA PHE A 105 -5.35 17.62 7.30
C PHE A 105 -4.87 16.18 7.53
N TRP A 106 -4.03 15.95 8.54
CA TRP A 106 -3.48 14.62 8.82
C TRP A 106 -4.52 13.66 9.40
N ALA A 107 -5.38 14.14 10.30
CA ALA A 107 -6.52 13.39 10.77
C ALA A 107 -7.45 13.02 9.59
N GLY A 108 -7.66 13.95 8.66
CA GLY A 108 -8.44 13.74 7.44
C GLY A 108 -7.67 13.11 6.27
N ALA A 109 -6.44 12.59 6.47
CA ALA A 109 -5.55 12.22 5.36
C ALA A 109 -6.08 11.08 4.47
N GLY A 110 -7.05 10.29 4.95
CA GLY A 110 -7.77 9.31 4.12
C GLY A 110 -8.44 9.93 2.89
N ARG A 111 -8.91 11.19 2.98
CA ARG A 111 -9.55 11.90 1.87
C ARG A 111 -8.58 12.18 0.72
N PRO A 112 -7.45 12.90 0.91
CA PRO A 112 -6.46 13.07 -0.16
C PRO A 112 -5.79 11.74 -0.57
N ALA A 113 -5.69 10.74 0.32
CA ALA A 113 -5.16 9.42 -0.04
C ALA A 113 -5.96 8.74 -1.15
N LEU A 114 -7.29 8.89 -1.17
CA LEU A 114 -8.15 8.32 -2.22
C LEU A 114 -7.82 8.89 -3.60
N TYR A 115 -7.61 10.20 -3.70
CA TYR A 115 -7.20 10.84 -4.97
C TYR A 115 -5.83 10.35 -5.41
N LEU A 116 -4.86 10.29 -4.48
CA LEU A 116 -3.52 9.79 -4.78
C LEU A 116 -3.54 8.32 -5.23
N LEU A 117 -4.42 7.49 -4.65
CA LEU A 117 -4.62 6.10 -5.05
C LEU A 117 -5.05 6.00 -6.52
N TYR A 118 -6.05 6.79 -6.93
CA TYR A 118 -6.52 6.81 -8.32
C TYR A 118 -5.50 7.41 -9.29
N ILE A 119 -4.76 8.45 -8.89
CA ILE A 119 -3.68 9.00 -9.71
C ILE A 119 -2.58 7.95 -9.90
N ALA A 120 -2.18 7.25 -8.83
CA ALA A 120 -1.19 6.18 -8.90
C ALA A 120 -1.65 5.02 -9.79
N PHE A 121 -2.93 4.66 -9.73
CA PHE A 121 -3.56 3.66 -10.59
C PHE A 121 -3.59 4.11 -12.07
N ALA A 122 -4.01 5.36 -12.33
CA ALA A 122 -4.01 5.95 -13.67
C ALA A 122 -2.62 5.93 -14.29
N GLY A 123 -1.57 6.13 -13.49
CA GLY A 123 -0.18 5.96 -13.93
C GLY A 123 0.08 4.59 -14.59
N VAL A 124 -0.45 3.50 -14.02
CA VAL A 124 -0.27 2.14 -14.55
C VAL A 124 -1.13 1.89 -15.79
N VAL A 125 -2.37 2.40 -15.80
CA VAL A 125 -3.28 2.30 -16.95
C VAL A 125 -2.69 3.03 -18.16
N LEU A 126 -2.16 4.23 -17.94
CA LEU A 126 -1.59 5.10 -18.96
C LEU A 126 -0.11 4.83 -19.26
N ARG A 127 0.47 3.73 -18.76
CA ARG A 127 1.91 3.44 -18.87
C ARG A 127 2.46 3.44 -20.29
N LYS A 128 1.62 3.15 -21.29
CA LYS A 128 1.98 3.19 -22.72
C LYS A 128 2.11 4.62 -23.24
N TYR A 129 1.35 5.56 -22.70
CA TYR A 129 1.31 6.98 -23.11
C TYR A 129 2.32 7.84 -22.34
N ILE A 130 2.64 7.46 -21.09
CA ILE A 130 3.62 8.17 -20.23
C ILE A 130 4.79 7.26 -19.80
N PRO A 131 5.52 6.63 -20.74
CA PRO A 131 6.52 5.59 -20.43
C PRO A 131 7.66 6.06 -19.51
N LYS A 132 7.99 7.35 -19.55
CA LYS A 132 9.02 7.97 -18.70
C LYS A 132 8.54 8.22 -17.27
N TYR A 133 7.24 8.48 -17.07
CA TYR A 133 6.70 9.00 -15.82
C TYR A 133 5.88 7.99 -15.02
N TRP A 134 5.31 6.95 -15.66
CA TRP A 134 4.37 6.05 -15.00
C TRP A 134 4.90 5.41 -13.72
N ARG A 135 6.21 5.11 -13.64
CA ARG A 135 6.82 4.52 -12.44
C ARG A 135 6.88 5.50 -11.27
N TRP A 136 7.06 6.79 -11.56
CA TRP A 136 7.06 7.86 -10.57
C TRP A 136 5.63 8.11 -10.08
N VAL A 137 4.68 8.22 -11.01
CA VAL A 137 3.26 8.40 -10.71
C VAL A 137 2.73 7.21 -9.89
N HIS A 138 3.01 5.97 -10.31
CA HIS A 138 2.65 4.79 -9.55
C HIS A 138 3.38 4.70 -8.19
N GLY A 139 4.56 5.32 -8.08
CA GLY A 139 5.27 5.47 -6.81
C GLY A 139 4.49 6.26 -5.75
N LEU A 140 3.47 7.03 -6.13
CA LEU A 140 2.57 7.69 -5.18
C LEU A 140 1.85 6.71 -4.25
N MET A 141 1.80 5.41 -4.58
CA MET A 141 1.30 4.36 -3.67
C MET A 141 2.00 4.36 -2.30
N TYR A 142 3.27 4.75 -2.21
CA TYR A 142 3.95 4.89 -0.92
C TYR A 142 3.40 6.07 -0.10
N VAL A 143 2.99 7.16 -0.77
CA VAL A 143 2.35 8.32 -0.13
C VAL A 143 0.93 7.97 0.31
N VAL A 144 0.20 7.19 -0.50
CA VAL A 144 -1.13 6.66 -0.13
C VAL A 144 -1.05 5.84 1.16
N LEU A 145 -0.09 4.92 1.25
CA LEU A 145 0.13 4.11 2.46
C LEU A 145 0.52 4.97 3.67
N LEU A 146 1.36 6.00 3.48
CA LEU A 146 1.68 6.96 4.53
C LEU A 146 0.43 7.71 5.03
N PHE A 147 -0.40 8.20 4.12
CA PHE A 147 -1.60 8.94 4.50
C PHE A 147 -2.61 8.03 5.21
N ALA A 148 -2.78 6.81 4.73
CA ALA A 148 -3.67 5.84 5.34
C ALA A 148 -3.22 5.42 6.75
N ILE A 149 -1.92 5.17 6.98
CA ILE A 149 -1.43 4.80 8.32
C ILE A 149 -1.50 5.97 9.31
N VAL A 150 -1.21 7.20 8.86
CA VAL A 150 -1.33 8.39 9.71
C VAL A 150 -2.78 8.67 10.06
N HIS A 151 -3.68 8.61 9.08
CA HIS A 151 -5.12 8.72 9.29
C HIS A 151 -5.64 7.68 10.31
N GLY A 152 -5.25 6.41 10.14
CA GLY A 152 -5.63 5.33 11.05
C GLY A 152 -5.13 5.56 12.48
N ASN A 153 -3.87 5.93 12.67
CA ASN A 153 -3.32 6.21 14.00
C ASN A 153 -3.94 7.43 14.69
N LEU A 154 -4.42 8.42 13.94
CA LEU A 154 -4.95 9.66 14.52
C LEU A 154 -6.43 9.58 14.86
N ILE A 155 -7.24 8.88 14.06
CA ILE A 155 -8.70 8.87 14.24
C ILE A 155 -9.35 7.48 14.08
N GLY A 156 -8.59 6.45 13.71
CA GLY A 156 -9.12 5.11 13.54
C GLY A 156 -9.33 4.42 14.88
N THR A 157 -10.58 4.17 15.26
CA THR A 157 -10.91 3.49 16.52
C THR A 157 -10.34 2.07 16.59
N ASP A 158 -10.12 1.41 15.45
CA ASP A 158 -9.44 0.12 15.37
C ASP A 158 -7.99 0.16 15.88
N PHE A 159 -7.32 1.33 15.82
CA PHE A 159 -5.94 1.49 16.29
C PHE A 159 -5.83 1.68 17.80
N GLU A 160 -6.96 1.74 18.53
CA GLU A 160 -6.97 1.62 19.99
C GLU A 160 -6.67 0.19 20.45
N ASP A 161 -6.94 -0.81 19.60
CA ASP A 161 -6.53 -2.19 19.84
C ASP A 161 -5.01 -2.36 19.60
N PRO A 162 -4.23 -2.80 20.62
CA PRO A 162 -2.78 -2.91 20.49
C PRO A 162 -2.31 -3.89 19.40
N ILE A 163 -3.09 -4.92 19.10
CA ILE A 163 -2.76 -5.93 18.08
C ILE A 163 -2.86 -5.28 16.69
N ILE A 164 -3.96 -4.57 16.42
CA ILE A 164 -4.14 -3.83 15.16
C ILE A 164 -3.07 -2.75 15.04
N TRP A 165 -2.88 -1.96 16.09
CA TRP A 165 -1.87 -0.91 16.10
C TRP A 165 -0.48 -1.46 15.75
N ALA A 166 -0.05 -2.53 16.44
CA ALA A 166 1.26 -3.13 16.22
C ALA A 166 1.37 -3.74 14.82
N LEU A 167 0.35 -4.46 14.36
CA LEU A 167 0.32 -5.09 13.04
C LEU A 167 0.48 -4.07 11.92
N PHE A 168 -0.35 -3.03 11.89
CA PHE A 168 -0.39 -2.08 10.78
C PHE A 168 0.82 -1.14 10.77
N ASN A 169 1.31 -0.71 11.94
CA ASN A 169 2.54 0.06 12.03
C ASN A 169 3.78 -0.78 11.64
N THR A 170 3.82 -2.07 12.01
CA THR A 170 4.88 -3.00 11.57
C THR A 170 4.84 -3.21 10.05
N LEU A 171 3.65 -3.44 9.49
CA LEU A 171 3.48 -3.55 8.04
C LEU A 171 3.95 -2.29 7.31
N PHE A 172 3.62 -1.11 7.82
CA PHE A 172 4.10 0.13 7.24
C PHE A 172 5.62 0.28 7.34
N ALA A 173 6.23 -0.07 8.47
CA ALA A 173 7.68 -0.10 8.61
C ALA A 173 8.34 -1.05 7.59
N LEU A 174 7.73 -2.22 7.34
CA LEU A 174 8.18 -3.16 6.30
C LEU A 174 8.03 -2.59 4.89
N VAL A 175 6.97 -1.83 4.60
CA VAL A 175 6.80 -1.11 3.32
C VAL A 175 7.94 -0.10 3.13
N VAL A 176 8.27 0.67 4.16
CA VAL A 176 9.39 1.63 4.12
C VAL A 176 10.71 0.89 3.89
N ALA A 177 10.97 -0.20 4.63
CA ALA A 177 12.15 -1.03 4.45
C ALA A 177 12.24 -1.59 3.02
N ALA A 178 11.13 -2.10 2.48
CA ALA A 178 11.05 -2.61 1.11
C ALA A 178 11.34 -1.52 0.07
N PHE A 179 10.83 -0.29 0.27
CA PHE A 179 11.13 0.86 -0.57
C PHE A 179 12.62 1.23 -0.54
N LEU A 180 13.20 1.35 0.64
CA LEU A 180 14.62 1.67 0.82
C LEU A 180 15.52 0.59 0.20
N LEU A 181 15.20 -0.69 0.43
CA LEU A 181 15.91 -1.81 -0.17
C LEU A 181 15.87 -1.76 -1.71
N LYS A 182 14.69 -1.50 -2.29
CA LYS A 182 14.53 -1.33 -3.74
C LYS A 182 15.41 -0.19 -4.25
N ARG A 183 15.43 0.95 -3.55
CA ARG A 183 16.20 2.13 -3.95
C ARG A 183 17.70 1.86 -3.87
N TRP A 184 18.15 1.25 -2.79
CA TRP A 184 19.54 0.85 -2.60
C TRP A 184 20.03 -0.13 -3.68
N ARG A 185 19.26 -1.18 -4.00
CA ARG A 185 19.60 -2.13 -5.07
C ARG A 185 19.74 -1.45 -6.44
N MET A 186 18.86 -0.48 -6.74
CA MET A 186 18.94 0.28 -8.00
C MET A 186 20.20 1.16 -8.08
N MET A 187 20.56 1.84 -6.98
CA MET A 187 21.77 2.65 -6.92
C MET A 187 23.03 1.80 -7.11
N ARG A 188 23.12 0.67 -6.39
CA ARG A 188 24.27 -0.25 -6.49
C ARG A 188 24.44 -0.81 -7.91
N LYS A 189 23.33 -1.16 -8.59
CA LYS A 189 23.38 -1.61 -9.98
C LYS A 189 23.92 -0.51 -10.91
N LYS A 190 23.45 0.74 -10.76
CA LYS A 190 23.94 1.88 -11.55
C LYS A 190 25.44 2.09 -11.34
N THR A 191 25.91 2.09 -10.09
CA THR A 191 27.34 2.23 -9.76
C THR A 191 28.19 1.13 -10.38
N ASN A 192 27.74 -0.13 -10.31
CA ASN A 192 28.46 -1.24 -10.93
C ASN A 192 28.52 -1.13 -12.46
N THR A 193 27.45 -0.66 -13.10
CA THR A 193 27.43 -0.43 -14.55
C THR A 193 28.38 0.71 -14.96
N LEU A 194 28.45 1.79 -14.18
CA LEU A 194 29.39 2.89 -14.43
C LEU A 194 30.84 2.42 -14.28
N ARG A 195 31.16 1.69 -13.21
CA ARG A 195 32.49 1.09 -12.99
C ARG A 195 32.91 0.15 -14.11
N ALA A 196 31.99 -0.68 -14.62
CA ALA A 196 32.28 -1.58 -15.73
C ALA A 196 32.49 -0.85 -17.08
N ALA A 197 32.02 0.40 -17.20
CA ALA A 197 32.19 1.23 -18.39
C ALA A 197 33.45 2.12 -18.35
N GLU A 198 34.18 2.18 -17.22
CA GLU A 198 35.42 2.95 -17.12
C GLU A 198 36.55 2.26 -17.92
N PRO A 199 37.26 3.00 -18.81
CA PRO A 199 38.37 2.47 -19.59
C PRO A 199 39.55 2.14 -18.66
N GLY A 200 39.59 0.90 -18.17
CA GLY A 200 40.61 0.40 -17.23
C GLY A 200 40.13 -0.82 -16.44
N PHE A 201 38.82 -0.95 -16.20
CA PHE A 201 38.25 -2.05 -15.42
C PHE A 201 38.16 -3.38 -16.19
N SER A 202 38.16 -3.34 -17.53
CA SER A 202 38.10 -4.53 -18.40
C SER A 202 39.44 -5.25 -18.61
N ARG A 203 40.53 -4.81 -17.98
CA ARG A 203 41.89 -5.35 -18.15
C ARG A 203 42.44 -6.10 -16.93
N LEU A 204 41.59 -6.58 -16.01
CA LEU A 204 42.06 -7.49 -14.95
C LEU A 204 41.91 -8.93 -15.44
N PRO A 205 43.02 -9.72 -15.51
CA PRO A 205 42.95 -11.12 -15.89
C PRO A 205 42.12 -11.91 -14.86
N ARG A 206 41.30 -12.83 -15.35
CA ARG A 206 40.45 -13.72 -14.54
C ARG A 206 41.28 -14.73 -13.75
#